data_AF-K7EJU7-F1
#
_entry.id   AF-K7EJU7-F1
#
_cell.length_a   1.000
_cell.length_b   1.000
_cell.length_c   1.000
_cell.angle_alpha   90.00
_cell.angle_beta   90.00
_cell.angle_gamma   90.00
#
_symmetry.space_group_name_H-M   'P 1'
#
loop_
_entity.id
_entity.type
_entity.pdbx_description
1 polymer ?
#
loop_
_entity_poly.entity_id
_entity_poly.type
_entity_poly.pdbx_seq_one_letter_code
_entity_poly.pdbx_strand_id
1 'polypeptide(L)'
;MNEAMATDSPRRPSRCTGGVVVRPQAVTEQSYMESVVTFLQDVVPQAYSGTPLTEEKEKIVWVRFENADLNDTSRNLEFHEIHSTGNEPPLLIMIGYSDGMQVWSIPISGEAQELFSVRHGPIRAARILPAPQFG
;
A
#
# COMPACT_ATOMS: atom_id res chain seq x y z
N MET A 1 19.21 32.05 15.31
CA MET A 1 18.42 31.42 14.23
C MET A 1 19.18 30.17 13.83
N ASN A 2 18.77 29.00 14.32
CA ASN A 2 19.28 27.71 13.87
C ASN A 2 18.07 26.81 13.68
N GLU A 3 17.75 26.51 12.42
CA GLU A 3 16.68 25.62 12.00
C GLU A 3 17.00 24.20 12.45
N ALA A 4 16.07 23.61 13.20
CA ALA A 4 16.07 22.19 13.50
C ALA A 4 15.68 21.41 12.24
N MET A 5 16.66 20.81 11.57
CA MET A 5 16.44 19.72 10.63
C MET A 5 15.86 18.53 11.42
N ALA A 6 14.57 18.25 11.22
CA ALA A 6 13.93 17.03 11.69
C ALA A 6 14.38 15.87 10.78
N THR A 7 15.60 15.39 10.98
CA THR A 7 16.20 14.28 10.20
C THR A 7 16.60 13.10 11.08
N ASP A 8 15.71 12.65 11.98
CA ASP A 8 15.83 11.30 12.52
C ASP A 8 14.45 10.70 12.77
N SER A 9 13.87 10.17 11.68
CA SER A 9 12.93 9.06 11.80
C SER A 9 13.75 7.85 12.26
N PRO A 10 13.33 7.06 13.27
CA PRO A 10 14.06 5.88 13.71
C PRO A 10 14.13 4.91 12.54
N ARG A 11 15.23 5.00 11.78
CA ARG A 11 15.56 4.02 10.75
C ARG A 11 15.91 2.76 11.50
N ARG A 12 14.89 1.93 11.76
CA ARG A 12 15.10 0.49 11.76
C ARG A 12 15.90 0.21 10.49
N PRO A 13 17.04 -0.51 10.54
CA PRO A 13 17.82 -0.78 9.36
C PRO A 13 16.95 -1.59 8.40
N SER A 14 16.25 -0.88 7.53
CA SER A 14 15.41 -1.45 6.49
C SER A 14 16.42 -1.94 5.47
N ARG A 15 16.76 -3.22 5.62
CA ARG A 15 17.35 -3.99 4.54
C ARG A 15 16.45 -3.73 3.33
N CYS A 16 17.04 -3.21 2.28
CA CYS A 16 16.47 -3.22 0.95
C CYS A 16 16.03 -4.66 0.66
N THR A 17 14.74 -4.96 0.82
CA THR A 17 13.96 -6.05 0.20
C THR A 17 12.60 -6.20 0.92
N GLY A 18 11.62 -5.44 0.41
CA GLY A 18 10.19 -5.72 0.46
C GLY A 18 9.46 -5.50 1.78
N GLY A 19 8.56 -4.49 1.81
CA GLY A 19 7.41 -4.55 2.70
C GLY A 19 6.53 -5.78 2.39
N VAL A 20 5.37 -5.88 3.03
CA VAL A 20 4.46 -7.04 2.88
C VAL A 20 4.20 -7.35 1.39
N VAL A 21 4.33 -8.62 1.00
CA VAL A 21 3.97 -9.10 -0.35
C VAL A 21 2.71 -9.95 -0.27
N VAL A 22 1.72 -9.63 -1.09
CA VAL A 22 0.45 -10.35 -1.22
C VAL A 22 0.37 -10.92 -2.63
N ARG A 23 0.25 -12.25 -2.72
CA ARG A 23 0.08 -12.93 -4.01
C ARG A 23 -1.35 -12.82 -4.52
N PRO A 24 -1.57 -12.76 -5.84
CA PRO A 24 -2.90 -12.82 -6.40
C PRO A 24 -3.55 -14.16 -6.00
N GLN A 25 -4.78 -14.07 -5.51
CA GLN A 25 -5.59 -15.24 -5.16
C GLN A 25 -6.57 -15.53 -6.29
N ALA A 26 -6.74 -16.82 -6.61
CA ALA A 26 -7.73 -17.24 -7.59
C ALA A 26 -9.14 -16.99 -7.04
N VAL A 27 -10.02 -16.44 -7.88
CA VAL A 27 -11.44 -16.32 -7.55
C VAL A 27 -12.09 -17.68 -7.76
N THR A 28 -12.56 -18.28 -6.67
CA THR A 28 -13.25 -19.58 -6.64
C THR A 28 -14.64 -19.45 -6.03
N GLU A 29 -15.48 -20.47 -6.18
CA GLU A 29 -16.79 -20.51 -5.50
C GLU A 29 -16.63 -20.45 -3.96
N GLN A 30 -15.58 -21.08 -3.44
CA GLN A 30 -15.27 -21.03 -2.01
C GLN A 30 -14.93 -19.60 -1.54
N SER A 31 -14.02 -18.90 -2.23
CA SER A 31 -13.65 -17.53 -1.85
C SER A 31 -14.84 -16.56 -1.99
N TYR A 32 -15.73 -16.83 -2.95
CA TYR A 32 -16.99 -16.10 -3.07
C TYR A 32 -17.89 -16.32 -1.85
N MET A 33 -18.08 -17.57 -1.42
CA MET A 33 -18.88 -17.89 -0.24
C MET A 33 -18.30 -17.25 1.03
N GLU A 34 -16.97 -17.28 1.20
CA GLU A 34 -16.26 -16.62 2.31
C GLU A 34 -16.49 -15.10 2.32
N SER A 35 -16.49 -14.46 1.13
CA SER A 35 -16.78 -13.04 0.98
C SER A 35 -18.22 -12.70 1.37
N VAL A 36 -19.20 -13.54 1.01
CA VAL A 36 -20.61 -13.37 1.40
C VAL A 36 -20.78 -13.49 2.92
N VAL A 37 -20.13 -14.47 3.55
CA VAL A 37 -20.16 -14.65 5.01
C VAL A 37 -19.58 -13.43 5.72
N THR A 38 -18.42 -12.94 5.25
CA THR A 38 -17.77 -11.74 5.81
C THR A 38 -18.69 -10.52 5.68
N PHE A 39 -19.33 -10.34 4.52
CA PHE A 39 -20.29 -9.25 4.33
C PHE A 39 -21.47 -9.32 5.31
N LEU A 40 -22.07 -10.50 5.51
CA LEU A 40 -23.15 -10.66 6.48
C LEU A 40 -22.70 -10.33 7.91
N GLN A 41 -21.49 -10.74 8.29
CA GLN A 41 -20.91 -10.40 9.58
C GLN A 41 -20.68 -8.88 9.75
N ASP A 42 -20.25 -8.21 8.67
CA ASP A 42 -20.00 -6.76 8.62
C ASP A 42 -21.30 -5.93 8.74
N VAL A 43 -22.42 -6.39 8.17
CA VAL A 43 -23.68 -5.60 8.12
C VAL A 43 -24.70 -5.98 9.19
N VAL A 44 -24.64 -7.20 9.74
CA VAL A 44 -25.60 -7.63 10.78
C VAL A 44 -25.24 -6.98 12.12
N PRO A 45 -26.14 -6.20 12.74
CA PRO A 45 -25.87 -5.56 14.02
C PRO A 45 -25.60 -6.59 15.12
N GLN A 46 -24.40 -6.57 15.70
CA GLN A 46 -23.94 -7.49 16.75
C GLN A 46 -24.58 -7.20 18.13
N ALA A 47 -25.73 -6.54 18.18
CA ALA A 47 -26.39 -6.11 19.43
C ALA A 47 -26.76 -7.26 20.38
N TYR A 48 -26.70 -8.52 19.93
CA TYR A 48 -27.09 -9.71 20.69
C TYR A 48 -25.94 -10.70 20.95
N SER A 49 -24.74 -10.52 20.40
CA SER A 49 -23.64 -11.51 20.46
C SER A 49 -22.59 -11.23 21.54
N GLY A 50 -22.74 -10.18 22.34
CA GLY A 50 -21.99 -9.97 23.59
C GLY A 50 -20.49 -9.75 23.46
N THR A 51 -19.93 -9.75 22.25
CA THR A 51 -18.51 -9.47 21.99
C THR A 51 -18.40 -8.18 21.19
N PRO A 52 -17.98 -7.05 21.81
CA PRO A 52 -17.67 -5.86 21.05
C PRO A 52 -16.39 -6.13 20.25
N LEU A 53 -16.53 -6.38 18.96
CA LEU A 53 -15.41 -6.26 18.01
C LEU A 53 -15.02 -4.79 17.98
N THR A 54 -14.09 -4.43 18.86
CA THR A 54 -13.43 -3.12 18.87
C THR A 54 -12.33 -3.14 17.82
N GLU A 55 -12.66 -3.51 16.58
CA GLU A 55 -11.81 -3.18 15.46
C GLU A 55 -12.28 -1.82 14.98
N GLU A 56 -11.53 -0.77 15.36
CA GLU A 56 -11.52 0.45 14.56
C GLU A 56 -11.04 0.05 13.16
N LYS A 57 -11.98 -0.45 12.35
CA LYS A 57 -11.73 -0.92 10.99
C LYS A 57 -11.01 0.21 10.27
N GLU A 58 -9.79 -0.06 9.84
CA GLU A 58 -8.95 0.93 9.17
C GLU A 58 -9.76 1.57 8.03
N LYS A 59 -10.23 2.81 8.25
CA LYS A 59 -11.20 3.42 7.34
C LYS A 59 -10.45 4.00 6.16
N ILE A 60 -10.61 3.38 5.00
CA ILE A 60 -10.13 3.92 3.74
C ILE A 60 -10.89 5.23 3.45
N VAL A 61 -10.15 6.34 3.33
CA VAL A 61 -10.67 7.67 3.03
C VAL A 61 -10.54 7.98 1.54
N TRP A 62 -9.45 7.54 0.91
CA TRP A 62 -9.22 7.71 -0.51
C TRP A 62 -8.28 6.62 -1.05
N VAL A 63 -8.37 6.38 -2.35
CA VAL A 63 -7.47 5.50 -3.12
C VAL A 63 -7.02 6.25 -4.37
N ARG A 64 -5.74 6.13 -4.75
CA ARG A 64 -5.19 6.68 -5.98
C ARG A 64 -4.37 5.63 -6.71
N PHE A 65 -4.47 5.67 -8.04
CA PHE A 65 -3.70 4.85 -8.96
C PHE A 65 -2.71 5.75 -9.68
N GLU A 66 -1.44 5.40 -9.63
CA GLU A 66 -0.36 6.17 -10.23
C GLU A 66 0.50 5.24 -11.09
N ASN A 67 1.01 5.74 -12.22
CA ASN A 67 2.02 5.02 -12.98
C ASN A 67 3.38 5.25 -12.32
N ALA A 68 4.13 4.18 -12.09
CA ALA A 68 5.47 4.29 -11.57
C ALA A 68 6.40 5.01 -12.58
N ASP A 69 6.78 6.25 -12.28
CA ASP A 69 7.89 6.93 -12.95
C ASP A 69 9.24 6.46 -12.36
N LEU A 70 9.46 5.14 -12.37
CA LEU A 70 10.69 4.51 -11.86
C LEU A 70 11.83 4.68 -12.88
N ASN A 71 12.11 5.92 -13.29
CA ASN A 71 13.10 6.25 -14.31
C ASN A 71 14.57 6.09 -13.85
N ASP A 72 14.82 5.63 -12.62
CA ASP A 72 16.16 5.34 -12.15
C ASP A 72 16.43 3.84 -12.14
N THR A 73 16.57 3.27 -13.35
CA THR A 73 16.98 1.88 -13.59
C THR A 73 18.30 1.53 -12.90
N SER A 74 19.18 2.52 -12.70
CA SER A 74 20.50 2.32 -12.08
C SER A 74 20.43 2.07 -10.57
N ARG A 75 19.44 2.68 -9.88
CA ARG A 75 19.21 2.50 -8.44
C ARG A 75 18.15 1.45 -8.11
N ASN A 76 17.38 1.03 -9.10
CA ASN A 76 16.27 0.08 -8.95
C ASN A 76 16.44 -1.14 -9.86
N LEU A 77 17.67 -1.64 -9.99
CA LEU A 77 18.01 -2.76 -10.88
C LEU A 77 17.17 -4.02 -10.55
N GLU A 78 16.96 -4.30 -9.27
CA GLU A 78 16.17 -5.44 -8.78
C GLU A 78 14.67 -5.30 -9.10
N PHE A 79 14.13 -4.07 -9.10
CA PHE A 79 12.74 -3.80 -9.53
C PHE A 79 12.58 -4.00 -11.04
N HIS A 80 13.58 -3.61 -11.83
CA HIS A 80 13.54 -3.69 -13.29
C HIS A 80 13.63 -5.14 -13.79
N GLU A 81 14.39 -6.00 -13.11
CA GLU A 81 14.53 -7.41 -13.49
C GLU A 81 13.31 -8.27 -13.11
N ILE A 82 12.65 -7.96 -12.00
CA ILE A 82 11.53 -8.77 -11.46
C ILE A 82 10.17 -8.33 -12.02
N HIS A 83 10.01 -7.04 -12.38
CA HIS A 83 8.72 -6.47 -12.73
C HIS A 83 8.55 -6.08 -14.21
N SER A 84 9.63 -6.03 -14.99
CA SER A 84 9.59 -5.69 -16.42
C SER A 84 9.63 -6.94 -17.30
N THR A 85 8.51 -7.66 -17.39
CA THR A 85 8.30 -8.57 -18.55
C THR A 85 7.82 -7.83 -19.80
N GLY A 86 7.88 -6.49 -19.79
CA GLY A 86 7.49 -5.59 -20.86
C GLY A 86 7.91 -4.15 -20.55
N ASN A 87 7.83 -3.27 -21.55
CA ASN A 87 8.21 -1.85 -21.49
C ASN A 87 7.23 -1.00 -20.66
N GLU A 88 6.45 -1.60 -19.75
CA GLU A 88 5.38 -0.95 -18.99
C GLU A 88 5.74 -0.95 -17.49
N PRO A 89 5.72 0.21 -16.82
CA PRO A 89 6.03 0.30 -15.39
C PRO A 89 4.93 -0.33 -14.53
N PRO A 90 5.23 -0.78 -13.29
CA PRO A 90 4.22 -1.33 -12.39
C PRO A 90 3.16 -0.29 -12.01
N LEU A 91 1.94 -0.75 -11.73
CA LEU A 91 0.88 0.09 -11.19
C LEU A 91 1.17 0.40 -9.72
N LEU A 92 1.12 1.66 -9.32
CA LEU A 92 1.21 2.07 -7.93
C LEU A 92 -0.19 2.35 -7.38
N ILE A 93 -0.50 1.77 -6.22
CA ILE A 93 -1.73 2.05 -5.47
C ILE A 93 -1.36 2.77 -4.19
N MET A 94 -1.95 3.94 -3.98
CA MET A 94 -1.85 4.70 -2.74
C MET A 94 -3.19 4.64 -2.01
N ILE A 95 -3.19 4.19 -0.76
CA ILE A 95 -4.38 4.05 0.07
C ILE A 95 -4.23 4.97 1.27
N GLY A 96 -5.11 5.98 1.38
CA GLY A 96 -5.17 6.85 2.55
C GLY A 96 -6.21 6.35 3.54
N TYR A 97 -5.78 6.15 4.78
CA TYR A 97 -6.63 5.80 5.91
C TYR A 97 -6.94 7.03 6.77
N SER A 98 -7.90 6.90 7.68
CA SER A 98 -8.19 7.93 8.69
C SER A 98 -7.02 8.19 9.64
N ASP A 99 -6.07 7.26 9.75
CA ASP A 99 -4.95 7.27 10.69
C ASP A 99 -3.58 7.17 10.00
N GLY A 100 -3.52 7.15 8.67
CA GLY A 100 -2.29 6.86 7.96
C GLY A 100 -2.44 6.71 6.45
N MET A 101 -1.44 6.08 5.83
CA MET A 101 -1.42 5.78 4.39
C MET A 101 -0.47 4.62 4.09
N GLN A 102 -0.78 3.86 3.06
CA GLN A 102 0.11 2.87 2.45
C GLN A 102 0.30 3.13 0.95
N VAL A 103 1.43 2.68 0.42
CA VAL A 103 1.73 2.65 -1.02
C VAL A 103 2.17 1.24 -1.41
N TRP A 104 1.56 0.72 -2.46
CA TRP A 104 1.78 -0.63 -2.97
C TRP A 104 2.19 -0.59 -4.45
N SER A 105 3.08 -1.49 -4.85
CA SER A 105 3.46 -1.76 -6.24
C SER A 105 2.79 -3.03 -6.73
N ILE A 106 2.20 -2.99 -7.92
CA ILE A 106 1.57 -4.12 -8.59
C ILE A 106 2.17 -4.25 -10.00
N PRO A 107 3.19 -5.10 -10.18
CA PRO A 107 3.65 -5.53 -11.49
C PRO A 107 2.60 -6.35 -12.25
N ILE A 108 2.90 -6.62 -13.51
CA ILE A 108 2.08 -7.49 -14.39
C ILE A 108 1.90 -8.93 -13.86
N SER A 109 2.79 -9.42 -12.98
CA SER A 109 2.60 -10.69 -12.30
C SER A 109 1.42 -10.69 -11.32
N GLY A 110 0.93 -9.50 -10.93
CA GLY A 110 -0.18 -9.31 -10.00
C GLY A 110 0.20 -9.44 -8.52
N GLU A 111 1.47 -9.69 -8.19
CA GLU A 111 1.93 -9.72 -6.80
C GLU A 111 2.00 -8.30 -6.22
N ALA A 112 1.17 -7.98 -5.22
CA ALA A 112 1.19 -6.66 -4.61
C ALA A 112 2.29 -6.58 -3.55
N GLN A 113 3.17 -5.58 -3.64
CA GLN A 113 4.25 -5.34 -2.68
C GLN A 113 4.11 -3.98 -2.01
N GLU A 114 4.14 -3.95 -0.68
CA GLU A 114 4.15 -2.71 0.08
C GLU A 114 5.50 -1.99 -0.07
N LEU A 115 5.45 -0.74 -0.53
CA LEU A 115 6.61 0.15 -0.67
C LEU A 115 6.74 1.12 0.51
N PHE A 116 5.60 1.55 1.07
CA PHE A 116 5.56 2.56 2.12
C PHE A 116 4.33 2.36 3.01
N SER A 117 4.51 2.58 4.31
CA SER A 117 3.43 2.54 5.30
C SER A 117 3.70 3.52 6.43
N VAL A 118 2.69 4.31 6.80
CA VAL A 118 2.77 5.26 7.91
C VAL A 118 1.42 5.35 8.63
N ARG A 119 1.46 5.44 9.96
CA ARG A 119 0.27 5.58 10.84
C ARG A 119 0.35 6.87 11.67
N HIS A 120 0.51 8.01 10.98
CA HIS A 120 0.65 9.32 11.60
C HIS A 120 -0.49 10.26 11.21
N GLY A 121 -1.66 10.05 11.82
CA GLY A 121 -2.81 10.94 11.73
C GLY A 121 -3.49 10.93 10.35
N PRO A 122 -4.56 11.71 10.18
CA PRO A 122 -5.36 11.68 8.96
C PRO A 122 -4.60 12.26 7.77
N ILE A 123 -4.30 11.42 6.78
CA ILE A 123 -3.69 11.86 5.52
C ILE A 123 -4.82 12.21 4.55
N ARG A 124 -4.97 13.50 4.22
CA ARG A 124 -6.04 13.99 3.34
C ARG A 124 -5.71 13.88 1.85
N ALA A 125 -4.42 13.90 1.51
CA ALA A 125 -3.93 13.76 0.14
C ALA A 125 -2.44 13.42 0.15
N ALA A 126 -1.99 12.72 -0.89
CA ALA A 126 -0.58 12.47 -1.18
C ALA A 126 -0.37 12.40 -2.69
N ARG A 127 0.86 12.70 -3.15
CA ARG A 127 1.22 12.67 -4.57
C ARG A 127 2.63 12.14 -4.70
N ILE A 128 2.84 11.29 -5.70
CA ILE A 128 4.18 10.88 -6.13
C ILE A 128 4.74 11.98 -7.02
N LEU A 129 5.95 12.45 -6.67
CA LEU A 129 6.65 13.44 -7.47
C LEU A 129 7.47 12.73 -8.56
N PRO A 130 7.54 13.31 -9.78
CA PRO A 130 8.38 12.76 -10.84
C PRO A 130 9.86 12.80 -10.43
N ALA A 131 10.66 11.97 -11.09
CA ALA A 131 12.11 11.99 -10.87
C ALA A 131 12.68 13.40 -11.14
N PRO A 132 13.53 13.94 -10.25
CA PRO A 132 14.18 15.22 -10.50
C PRO A 132 15.00 15.16 -11.79
N GLN A 133 14.83 16.15 -12.67
CA GLN A 133 15.69 16.28 -13.85
C GLN A 133 17.01 16.93 -13.43
N PHE A 134 18.14 16.24 -13.63
CA PHE A 134 19.46 16.84 -13.51
C PHE A 134 19.68 17.75 -14.72
N GLY A 135 19.89 19.05 -14.48
CA GLY A 135 20.25 20.04 -15.50
C GLY A 135 21.74 20.05 -15.82
#